data_AF-K6YBK0-F1
#
_entry.id   AF-K6YBK0-F1
#
_cell.length_a   1.000
_cell.length_b   1.000
_cell.length_c   1.000
_cell.angle_alpha   90.00
_cell.angle_beta   90.00
_cell.angle_gamma   90.00
#
_symmetry.space_group_name_H-M   'P 1'
#
loop_
_entity.id
_entity.type
_entity.pdbx_description
1 polymer ?
#
loop_
_entity_poly.entity_id
_entity_poly.type
_entity_poly.pdbx_seq_one_letter_code
_entity_poly.pdbx_strand_id
1 'polypeptide(L)'
;MLFPAPIATGASNQQGSCANDIAFIPLAMPSMSGPGAISVVIAMASQLNDAGSLRSEVIGFAVVIAGIAVSASICWSVLRGASKVVKFLGNTGIQAMTKVMGFFLISIGVDMVVSTVIVLLQSSL
;
A
#
# COMPACT_ATOMS: atom_id res chain seq x y z
N MET A 1 -5.35 -30.88 -36.48
CA MET A 1 -6.49 -30.26 -35.80
C MET A 1 -6.16 -30.27 -34.31
N LEU A 2 -5.26 -29.43 -33.82
CA LEU A 2 -5.21 -27.96 -33.94
C LEU A 2 -6.29 -27.34 -33.05
N PHE A 3 -6.07 -27.33 -31.72
CA PHE A 3 -6.33 -26.24 -30.77
C PHE A 3 -5.99 -26.74 -29.34
N PRO A 4 -5.05 -26.11 -28.62
CA PRO A 4 -5.01 -26.17 -27.16
C PRO A 4 -6.23 -25.45 -26.58
N ALA A 5 -6.78 -25.95 -25.47
CA ALA A 5 -7.85 -25.29 -24.74
C ALA A 5 -7.47 -23.85 -24.34
N PRO A 6 -8.42 -22.91 -24.32
CA PRO A 6 -8.13 -21.49 -24.20
C PRO A 6 -7.46 -21.20 -22.85
N ILE A 7 -6.34 -20.48 -22.91
CA ILE A 7 -5.79 -19.74 -21.77
C ILE A 7 -6.91 -18.85 -21.23
N ALA A 8 -7.46 -19.22 -20.08
CA ALA A 8 -8.23 -18.31 -19.26
C ALA A 8 -7.26 -17.27 -18.68
N THR A 9 -6.88 -16.33 -19.54
CA THR A 9 -6.33 -15.04 -19.16
C THR A 9 -7.40 -14.32 -18.36
N GLY A 10 -7.14 -14.13 -17.06
CA GLY A 10 -7.85 -13.16 -16.24
C GLY A 10 -8.78 -13.75 -15.17
N ALA A 11 -8.22 -14.35 -14.13
CA ALA A 11 -8.75 -14.21 -12.78
C ALA A 11 -7.67 -14.66 -11.80
N SER A 12 -7.00 -13.69 -11.20
CA SER A 12 -6.15 -13.81 -10.03
C SER A 12 -6.91 -14.49 -8.88
N ASN A 13 -6.89 -15.82 -8.87
CA ASN A 13 -7.37 -16.67 -7.80
C ASN A 13 -6.13 -17.31 -7.16
N GLN A 14 -5.44 -16.58 -6.29
CA GLN A 14 -4.35 -17.11 -5.50
C GLN A 14 -4.92 -17.95 -4.34
N GLN A 15 -5.37 -19.15 -4.67
CA GLN A 15 -5.48 -20.27 -3.77
C GLN A 15 -4.22 -21.12 -3.98
N GLY A 16 -3.20 -20.94 -3.14
CA GLY A 16 -1.92 -21.64 -3.23
C GLY A 16 -1.62 -22.41 -1.95
N SER A 17 -1.91 -23.71 -2.00
CA SER A 17 -1.51 -24.83 -1.15
C SER A 17 -0.62 -24.63 0.08
N CYS A 18 -1.05 -25.24 1.19
CA CYS A 18 -0.24 -25.61 2.34
C CYS A 18 0.81 -26.67 1.98
N ALA A 19 2.02 -26.29 1.55
CA ALA A 19 3.24 -27.08 1.75
C ALA A 19 4.49 -26.32 1.27
N ASN A 20 5.40 -26.04 2.20
CA ASN A 20 6.83 -25.80 1.94
C ASN A 20 7.28 -24.45 1.31
N ASP A 21 6.69 -23.33 1.73
CA ASP A 21 7.08 -21.98 1.28
C ASP A 21 7.37 -21.03 2.47
N ILE A 22 8.36 -21.38 3.30
CA ILE A 22 8.77 -20.57 4.46
C ILE A 22 9.33 -19.18 4.05
N ALA A 23 9.75 -19.02 2.78
CA ALA A 23 10.33 -17.79 2.25
C ALA A 23 9.32 -16.84 1.57
N PHE A 24 8.10 -17.28 1.25
CA PHE A 24 7.09 -16.40 0.67
C PHE A 24 6.36 -15.57 1.71
N ILE A 25 6.26 -16.04 2.95
CA ILE A 25 5.62 -15.31 4.07
C ILE A 25 6.31 -13.94 4.32
N PRO A 26 7.65 -13.84 4.40
CA PRO A 26 8.32 -12.55 4.55
C PRO A 26 8.33 -11.69 3.29
N LEU A 27 7.97 -12.21 2.12
CA LEU A 27 7.83 -11.42 0.87
C LEU A 27 6.38 -10.97 0.63
N ALA A 28 5.41 -11.76 1.07
CA ALA A 28 3.99 -11.43 1.03
C ALA A 28 3.63 -10.28 1.98
N MET A 29 4.27 -10.20 3.15
CA MET A 29 4.10 -9.07 4.10
C MET A 29 4.52 -7.71 3.50
N PRO A 30 5.73 -7.56 2.91
CA PRO A 30 6.11 -6.38 2.14
C PRO A 30 5.19 -6.11 0.96
N SER A 31 4.74 -7.16 0.26
CA SER A 31 3.80 -7.00 -0.86
C SER A 31 2.42 -6.50 -0.40
N MET A 32 1.96 -6.89 0.79
CA MET A 32 0.69 -6.46 1.37
C MET A 32 0.76 -5.03 1.91
N SER A 33 1.90 -4.65 2.49
CA SER A 33 2.20 -3.25 2.85
C SER A 33 2.36 -2.37 1.60
N GLY A 34 2.93 -2.92 0.54
CA GLY A 34 3.18 -2.25 -0.73
C GLY A 34 4.41 -1.34 -0.67
N PRO A 35 5.19 -1.23 -1.76
CA PRO A 35 6.37 -0.37 -1.82
C PRO A 35 6.04 1.11 -1.58
N GLY A 36 4.82 1.54 -1.94
CA GLY A 36 4.33 2.90 -1.70
C GLY A 36 4.19 3.24 -0.20
N ALA A 37 3.64 2.34 0.60
CA ALA A 37 3.51 2.58 2.05
C ALA A 37 4.88 2.64 2.74
N ILE A 38 5.81 1.77 2.30
CA ILE A 38 7.20 1.78 2.79
C ILE A 38 7.86 3.13 2.49
N SER A 39 7.69 3.66 1.27
CA SER A 39 8.21 4.97 0.88
C SER A 39 7.62 6.11 1.70
N VAL A 40 6.30 6.10 1.98
CA VAL A 40 5.64 7.13 2.80
C VAL A 40 6.15 7.11 4.25
N VAL A 41 6.30 5.93 4.85
CA VAL A 41 6.85 5.82 6.22
C VAL A 41 8.29 6.35 6.27
N ILE A 42 9.11 6.05 5.25
CA ILE A 42 10.49 6.58 5.16
C ILE A 42 10.49 8.10 4.98
N ALA A 43 9.62 8.66 4.13
CA ALA A 43 9.52 10.10 3.90
C ALA A 43 8.99 10.86 5.13
N MET A 44 8.07 10.25 5.88
CA MET A 44 7.62 10.79 7.18
C MET A 44 8.74 10.72 8.21
N ALA A 45 9.52 9.63 8.24
CA ALA A 45 10.68 9.51 9.10
C ALA A 45 11.77 10.55 8.75
N SER A 46 12.03 10.83 7.47
CA SER A 46 13.06 11.81 7.06
C SER A 46 12.68 13.24 7.45
N GLN A 47 11.41 13.63 7.32
CA GLN A 47 10.93 14.95 7.76
C GLN A 47 11.08 15.18 9.26
N LEU A 48 11.05 14.12 10.08
CA LEU A 48 11.24 14.22 11.52
C LEU A 48 12.72 14.36 11.93
N ASN A 49 13.65 13.88 11.09
CA ASN A 49 15.09 13.94 11.36
C ASN A 49 15.69 15.33 11.05
N ASP A 50 15.07 16.12 10.18
CA ASP A 50 15.53 17.49 9.86
C ASP A 50 15.22 18.51 10.98
N ALA A 51 14.28 18.19 11.87
CA ALA A 51 13.93 19.02 13.04
C ALA A 51 14.90 18.77 14.21
N GLY A 52 16.17 19.20 14.05
CA GLY A 52 17.28 19.00 14.97
C GLY A 52 17.13 19.63 16.38
N SER A 53 16.28 19.07 17.23
CA SER A 53 16.28 19.38 18.66
C SER A 53 15.97 18.15 19.51
N LEU A 54 16.91 17.75 20.34
CA LEU A 54 16.93 16.49 21.13
C LEU A 54 15.74 16.30 22.10
N ARG A 55 14.95 17.34 22.34
CA ARG A 55 13.69 17.28 23.12
C ARG A 55 12.47 16.89 22.26
N SER A 56 12.62 16.97 20.94
CA SER A 56 11.64 16.61 19.91
C SER A 56 11.67 15.12 19.56
N GLU A 57 12.75 14.38 19.84
CA GLU A 57 12.84 12.95 19.45
C GLU A 57 11.80 12.08 20.15
N VAL A 58 11.56 12.30 21.46
CA VAL A 58 10.56 11.52 22.20
C VAL A 58 9.13 11.83 21.72
N ILE A 59 8.87 13.09 21.37
CA ILE A 59 7.58 13.53 20.83
C ILE A 59 7.41 13.01 19.38
N GLY A 60 8.47 13.03 18.58
CA GLY A 60 8.50 12.50 17.22
C GLY A 60 8.21 10.99 17.20
N PHE A 61 8.88 10.23 18.07
CA PHE A 61 8.57 8.81 18.25
C PHE A 61 7.13 8.58 18.73
N ALA A 62 6.64 9.39 19.67
CA ALA A 62 5.25 9.29 20.13
C ALA A 62 4.23 9.56 19.00
N VAL A 63 4.49 10.54 18.13
CA VAL A 63 3.65 10.85 16.96
C VAL A 63 3.69 9.73 15.94
N VAL A 64 4.86 9.14 15.66
CA VAL A 64 4.99 8.00 14.74
C VAL A 64 4.25 6.78 15.29
N ILE A 65 4.45 6.45 16.57
CA ILE A 65 3.76 5.33 17.21
C ILE A 65 2.25 5.56 17.24
N ALA A 66 1.80 6.80 17.52
CA ALA A 66 0.40 7.16 17.45
C ALA A 66 -0.17 7.02 16.03
N GLY A 67 0.58 7.46 15.01
CA GLY A 67 0.20 7.29 13.60
C GLY A 67 0.08 5.82 13.21
N ILE A 68 1.03 4.98 13.63
CA ILE A 68 0.98 3.53 13.42
C ILE A 68 -0.23 2.94 14.14
N ALA A 69 -0.47 3.29 15.41
CA ALA A 69 -1.62 2.79 16.18
C ALA A 69 -2.96 3.20 15.55
N VAL A 70 -3.08 4.43 15.05
CA VAL A 70 -4.27 4.90 14.34
C VAL A 70 -4.45 4.13 13.03
N SER A 71 -3.40 3.98 12.23
CA SER A 71 -3.46 3.22 10.97
C SER A 71 -3.84 1.76 11.20
N ALA A 72 -3.29 1.12 12.23
CA ALA A 72 -3.63 -0.24 12.65
C ALA A 72 -5.08 -0.35 13.12
N SER A 73 -5.58 0.63 13.88
CA SER A 73 -6.97 0.69 14.33
C SER A 73 -7.96 0.84 13.16
N ILE A 74 -7.61 1.65 12.16
CA ILE A 74 -8.38 1.79 10.92
C ILE A 74 -8.38 0.47 10.15
N CYS A 75 -7.21 -0.13 9.93
CA CYS A 75 -7.09 -1.43 9.27
C CYS A 75 -7.92 -2.50 9.99
N TRP A 76 -7.85 -2.58 11.32
CA TRP A 76 -8.67 -3.49 12.10
C TRP A 76 -10.16 -3.22 11.90
N SER A 77 -10.60 -1.96 11.97
CA SER A 77 -12.00 -1.61 11.72
C SER A 77 -12.47 -2.03 10.32
N VAL A 78 -11.64 -1.83 9.30
CA VAL A 78 -11.95 -2.23 7.92
C VAL A 78 -12.01 -3.75 7.79
N LEU A 79 -11.05 -4.49 8.35
CA LEU A 79 -11.05 -5.96 8.33
C LEU A 79 -12.26 -6.54 9.08
N ARG A 80 -12.63 -5.96 10.21
CA ARG A 80 -13.81 -6.36 10.97
C ARG A 80 -15.11 -6.08 10.21
N GLY A 81 -15.13 -5.01 9.42
CA GLY A 81 -16.22 -4.64 8.51
C GLY A 81 -16.23 -5.40 7.19
N ALA A 82 -15.12 -6.05 6.80
CA ALA A 82 -14.93 -6.62 5.47
C ALA A 82 -16.04 -7.60 5.06
N SER A 83 -16.47 -8.46 5.98
CA SER A 83 -17.57 -9.41 5.72
C SER A 83 -18.89 -8.73 5.39
N LYS A 84 -19.13 -7.51 5.89
CA LYS A 84 -20.30 -6.70 5.52
C LYS A 84 -20.06 -5.88 4.25
N VAL A 85 -18.86 -5.34 4.08
CA VAL A 85 -18.48 -4.53 2.90
C VAL A 85 -18.55 -5.37 1.63
N VAL A 86 -18.05 -6.61 1.64
CA VAL A 86 -18.11 -7.53 0.50
C VAL A 86 -19.55 -7.86 0.11
N LYS A 87 -20.43 -8.05 1.11
CA LYS A 87 -21.86 -8.29 0.87
C LYS A 87 -22.58 -7.06 0.30
N PHE A 88 -22.14 -5.86 0.66
CA PHE A 88 -22.73 -4.60 0.20
C PHE A 88 -22.26 -4.20 -1.20
N LEU A 89 -20.98 -4.41 -1.53
CA LEU A 89 -20.42 -4.07 -2.84
C LEU A 89 -20.93 -4.97 -3.97
N GLY A 90 -21.23 -6.24 -3.68
CA GLY A 90 -21.68 -7.18 -4.72
C GLY A 90 -20.71 -7.30 -5.90
N ASN A 91 -21.13 -7.96 -6.98
CA ASN A 91 -20.25 -8.22 -8.11
C ASN A 91 -19.92 -6.95 -8.92
N THR A 92 -20.88 -6.01 -9.01
CA THR A 92 -20.73 -4.75 -9.75
C THR A 92 -19.86 -3.74 -8.99
N GLY A 93 -20.00 -3.65 -7.67
CA GLY A 93 -19.22 -2.71 -6.86
C GLY A 93 -17.74 -3.07 -6.81
N ILE A 94 -17.39 -4.36 -6.79
CA ILE A 94 -16.00 -4.81 -6.88
C ILE A 94 -15.37 -4.35 -8.21
N GLN A 95 -16.07 -4.49 -9.34
CA GLN A 95 -15.58 -4.01 -10.65
C GLN A 95 -15.34 -2.49 -10.68
N ALA A 96 -16.23 -1.70 -10.05
CA ALA A 96 -16.03 -0.26 -9.93
C ALA A 96 -14.83 0.07 -9.04
N MET A 97 -14.68 -0.61 -7.90
CA MET A 97 -13.55 -0.42 -6.99
C MET A 97 -12.20 -0.72 -7.64
N THR A 98 -12.10 -1.75 -8.48
CA THR A 98 -10.88 -2.04 -9.23
C THR A 98 -10.44 -0.88 -10.13
N LYS A 99 -11.40 -0.23 -10.81
CA LYS A 99 -11.10 0.94 -11.65
C LYS A 99 -10.64 2.14 -10.82
N VAL A 100 -11.29 2.37 -9.69
CA VAL A 100 -10.96 3.47 -8.77
C VAL A 100 -9.58 3.27 -8.16
N MET A 101 -9.25 2.05 -7.72
CA MET A 101 -7.88 1.72 -7.28
C MET A 101 -6.86 2.01 -8.37
N GLY A 102 -7.12 1.59 -9.61
CA GLY A 102 -6.25 1.91 -10.75
C GLY A 102 -6.04 3.42 -10.96
N PHE A 103 -7.09 4.23 -10.82
CA PHE A 103 -6.99 5.68 -10.88
C PHE A 103 -6.15 6.27 -9.74
N PHE A 104 -6.35 5.80 -8.50
CA PHE A 104 -5.53 6.22 -7.36
C PHE A 104 -4.05 5.89 -7.57
N LEU A 105 -3.74 4.70 -8.10
CA LEU A 105 -2.36 4.32 -8.43
C LEU A 105 -1.72 5.29 -9.43
N ILE A 106 -2.46 5.68 -10.48
CA ILE A 106 -1.97 6.64 -11.48
C ILE A 106 -1.74 8.02 -10.84
N SER A 107 -2.69 8.47 -10.01
CA SER A 107 -2.60 9.77 -9.34
C SER A 107 -1.39 9.85 -8.41
N ILE A 108 -1.19 8.83 -7.57
CA ILE A 108 -0.05 8.76 -6.64
C ILE A 108 1.26 8.63 -7.42
N GLY A 109 1.27 7.89 -8.53
CA GLY A 109 2.43 7.80 -9.41
C GLY A 109 2.81 9.16 -10.02
N VAL A 110 1.83 9.92 -10.51
CA VAL A 110 2.05 11.28 -11.02
C VAL A 110 2.56 12.22 -9.93
N ASP A 111 1.99 12.17 -8.73
CA ASP A 111 2.40 12.99 -7.60
C ASP A 111 3.88 12.75 -7.24
N MET A 112 4.31 11.48 -7.18
CA MET A 112 5.71 11.14 -6.96
C MET A 112 6.64 11.68 -8.05
N VAL A 113 6.25 11.61 -9.32
CA VAL A 113 7.06 12.16 -10.43
C VAL A 113 7.18 13.67 -10.32
N VAL A 114 6.06 14.37 -10.09
CA VAL A 114 6.05 15.84 -9.97
C VAL A 114 6.89 16.30 -8.77
N SER A 115 6.69 15.68 -7.61
CA SER A 115 7.47 15.97 -6.40
C SER A 115 8.96 15.76 -6.63
N THR A 116 9.33 14.65 -7.29
CA THR A 116 10.73 14.35 -7.64
C THR A 116 11.32 15.41 -8.58
N VAL A 117 10.59 15.80 -9.63
CA VAL A 117 11.07 16.80 -10.60
C VAL A 117 11.27 18.17 -9.95
N ILE A 118 10.36 18.59 -9.07
CA ILE A 118 10.48 19.86 -8.33
C ILE A 118 11.74 19.85 -7.45
N VAL A 119 11.98 18.77 -6.72
CA VAL A 119 13.18 18.61 -5.88
C VAL A 119 14.45 18.67 -6.73
N LEU A 120 14.49 17.99 -7.89
CA LEU A 120 15.65 18.02 -8.79
C LEU A 120 15.94 19.41 -9.36
N LEU A 121 14.89 20.17 -9.69
CA LEU A 121 15.04 21.55 -10.16
C LEU A 121 15.56 22.47 -9.06
N GLN A 122 15.09 22.31 -7.82
CA GLN A 122 15.61 23.08 -6.68
C GLN A 122 17.04 22.71 -6.31
N SER A 123 17.44 21.44 -6.44
CA SER A 123 18.84 21.03 -6.17
C SER A 123 19.83 21.52 -7.23
N SER A 124 19.36 21.97 -8.40
CA SER A 124 20.20 22.45 -9.49
C SER A 124 20.34 23.99 -9.53
N LEU A 125 19.59 24.72 -8.70
CA LEU A 125 19.68 26.18 -8.51
C LEU A 125 20.40 26.52 -7.19
#